data_AF-A0A947FJB6-F1
#
_entry.id   AF-A0A947FJB6-F1
#
_cell.length_a   1.000
_cell.length_b   1.000
_cell.length_c   1.000
_cell.angle_alpha   90.00
_cell.angle_beta   90.00
_cell.angle_gamma   90.00
#
_symmetry.space_group_name_H-M   'P 1'
#
loop_
_entity.id
_entity.type
_entity.pdbx_description
1 polymer ?
#
loop_
_entity_poly.entity_id
_entity_poly.type
_entity_poly.pdbx_seq_one_letter_code
_entity_poly.pdbx_strand_id
1 'polypeptide(L)'
;MNNSNNNKLTNRWEKFRSRFVDLPRRLVSLLLRQRHFRALLGFILMLLGLVCAYTILFKLLMAYEGQQHSWVSGFYWAMSTMSTLGYGDITFTSDLGRLFSILVLLSGMIFLLVMLPFTFIELFYEPWVESRAASRVPRNVPVDMQGHVILTLYDPVASALIDKLTHYNYPYVVILPELEEVERLVEKGIRVIHGELNDPETYRNARVERAVLVATTRPDVVNTSVTFTVRGITDKPRIIATAREDASHEILKLAGCSR
;
A
#
# COMPACT_ATOMS: atom_id res chain seq x y z
N MET A 1 53.01 9.21 12.84
CA MET A 1 51.79 9.68 12.14
C MET A 1 51.21 8.67 11.13
N ASN A 2 51.29 7.33 11.35
CA ASN A 2 50.90 6.37 10.30
C ASN A 2 49.85 5.30 10.68
N ASN A 3 49.25 5.35 11.88
CA ASN A 3 48.37 4.26 12.37
C ASN A 3 46.86 4.56 12.28
N SER A 4 46.47 5.80 11.96
CA SER A 4 45.04 6.21 11.92
C SER A 4 44.37 5.91 10.57
N ASN A 5 45.13 5.92 9.46
CA ASN A 5 44.57 5.75 8.12
C ASN A 5 44.27 4.29 7.75
N ASN A 6 45.03 3.32 8.26
CA ASN A 6 44.78 1.90 7.99
C ASN A 6 43.49 1.39 8.65
N ASN A 7 43.20 1.83 9.88
CA ASN A 7 41.96 1.46 10.59
C ASN A 7 40.67 2.04 9.98
N LYS A 8 40.77 3.12 9.21
CA LYS A 8 39.63 3.71 8.48
C LYS A 8 39.29 2.92 7.21
N LEU A 9 40.29 2.34 6.55
CA LEU A 9 40.08 1.58 5.33
C LEU A 9 39.53 0.18 5.63
N THR A 10 40.07 -0.53 6.62
CA THR A 10 39.57 -1.87 7.02
C THR A 10 38.11 -1.82 7.50
N ASN A 11 37.74 -0.83 8.32
CA ASN A 11 36.36 -0.60 8.75
C ASN A 11 35.39 -0.28 7.60
N ARG A 12 35.85 0.36 6.51
CA ARG A 12 35.01 0.62 5.32
C ARG A 12 34.73 -0.66 4.54
N TRP A 13 35.71 -1.55 4.41
CA TRP A 13 35.57 -2.81 3.68
C TRP A 13 34.68 -3.82 4.41
N GLU A 14 34.78 -3.93 5.74
CA GLU A 14 33.86 -4.80 6.51
C GLU A 14 32.42 -4.29 6.50
N LYS A 15 32.22 -2.97 6.58
CA LYS A 15 30.89 -2.34 6.54
C LYS A 15 30.25 -2.41 5.14
N PHE A 16 31.05 -2.50 4.08
CA PHE A 16 30.58 -2.72 2.72
C PHE A 16 30.23 -4.20 2.47
N ARG A 17 31.06 -5.12 2.98
CA ARG A 17 30.83 -6.57 2.88
C ARG A 17 29.60 -7.04 3.66
N SER A 18 29.35 -6.52 4.87
CA SER A 18 28.14 -6.85 5.64
C SER A 18 26.87 -6.34 4.97
N ARG A 19 26.90 -5.14 4.38
CA ARG A 19 25.76 -4.60 3.61
C ARG A 19 25.39 -5.48 2.42
N PHE A 20 26.37 -5.97 1.65
CA PHE A 20 26.09 -6.80 0.46
C PHE A 20 25.61 -8.23 0.80
N VAL A 21 26.03 -8.79 1.94
CA VAL A 21 25.64 -10.15 2.35
C VAL A 21 24.30 -10.18 3.11
N ASP A 22 23.97 -9.12 3.85
CA ASP A 22 22.75 -9.04 4.65
C ASP A 22 21.55 -8.44 3.90
N LEU A 23 21.77 -7.73 2.78
CA LEU A 23 20.72 -7.19 1.92
C LEU A 23 19.73 -8.25 1.42
N PRO A 24 20.15 -9.40 0.84
CA PRO A 24 19.20 -10.43 0.40
C PRO A 24 18.48 -11.07 1.60
N ARG A 25 19.14 -11.25 2.74
CA ARG A 25 18.50 -11.84 3.95
C ARG A 25 17.47 -10.91 4.57
N ARG A 26 17.74 -9.60 4.62
CA ARG A 26 16.80 -8.60 5.12
C ARG A 26 15.61 -8.43 4.18
N LEU A 27 15.84 -8.37 2.87
CA LEU A 27 14.77 -8.36 1.86
C LEU A 27 13.93 -9.64 1.95
N VAL A 28 14.55 -10.81 2.03
CA VAL A 28 13.84 -12.08 2.21
C VAL A 28 13.04 -12.08 3.52
N SER A 29 13.59 -11.61 4.64
CA SER A 29 12.85 -11.54 5.92
C SER A 29 11.72 -10.51 5.92
N LEU A 30 11.85 -9.42 5.16
CA LEU A 30 10.82 -8.39 4.99
C LEU A 30 9.71 -8.87 4.03
N LEU A 31 10.08 -9.62 2.99
CA LEU A 31 9.15 -10.29 2.07
C LEU A 31 8.38 -11.40 2.78
N LEU A 32 9.03 -12.22 3.62
CA LEU A 32 8.41 -13.31 4.40
C LEU A 32 7.44 -12.83 5.51
N ARG A 33 7.43 -11.52 5.81
CA ARG A 33 6.55 -10.91 6.83
C ARG A 33 5.19 -10.47 6.27
N GLN A 34 5.05 -10.33 4.95
CA GLN A 34 3.79 -9.95 4.30
C GLN A 34 2.89 -11.18 4.13
N ARG A 35 1.63 -11.10 4.59
CA ARG A 35 0.62 -12.18 4.51
C ARG A 35 0.46 -12.70 3.07
N HIS A 36 0.57 -11.80 2.09
CA HIS A 36 0.43 -12.11 0.68
C HIS A 36 1.62 -12.90 0.09
N PHE A 37 2.86 -12.69 0.57
CA PHE A 37 4.02 -13.47 0.09
C PHE A 37 3.95 -14.93 0.55
N ARG A 38 3.41 -15.18 1.76
CA ARG A 38 3.15 -16.55 2.23
C ARG A 38 2.10 -17.25 1.39
N ALA A 39 1.08 -16.52 0.93
CA ALA A 39 0.06 -17.06 0.03
C ALA A 39 0.67 -17.44 -1.33
N LEU A 40 1.51 -16.57 -1.92
CA LEU A 40 2.23 -16.88 -3.16
C LEU A 40 3.16 -18.10 -3.01
N LEU A 41 3.94 -18.13 -1.94
CA LEU A 41 4.84 -19.25 -1.68
C LEU A 41 4.04 -20.55 -1.47
N GLY A 42 2.93 -20.48 -0.73
CA GLY A 42 2.00 -21.60 -0.57
C GLY A 42 1.42 -22.08 -1.90
N PHE A 43 1.03 -21.16 -2.77
CA PHE A 43 0.53 -21.46 -4.12
C PHE A 43 1.59 -22.17 -4.97
N ILE A 44 2.83 -21.66 -4.99
CA ILE A 44 3.95 -22.28 -5.74
C ILE A 44 4.26 -23.67 -5.21
N LEU A 45 4.31 -23.85 -3.88
CA LEU A 45 4.57 -25.15 -3.25
C LEU A 45 3.42 -26.14 -3.53
N MET A 46 2.18 -25.68 -3.51
CA MET A 46 1.01 -26.49 -3.86
C MET A 46 1.07 -26.94 -5.33
N LEU A 47 1.40 -26.04 -6.25
CA LEU A 47 1.54 -26.35 -7.67
C LEU A 47 2.67 -27.35 -7.92
N LEU A 48 3.83 -27.18 -7.28
CA LEU A 48 4.93 -28.15 -7.33
C LEU A 48 4.50 -29.51 -6.77
N GLY A 49 3.78 -29.53 -5.65
CA GLY A 49 3.22 -30.76 -5.07
C GLY A 49 2.27 -31.48 -6.03
N LEU A 50 1.41 -30.73 -6.71
CA LEU A 50 0.48 -31.26 -7.71
C LEU A 50 1.22 -31.86 -8.91
N VAL A 51 2.22 -31.15 -9.46
CA VAL A 51 3.04 -31.63 -10.58
C VAL A 51 3.78 -32.91 -10.20
N CYS A 52 4.34 -32.98 -8.99
CA CYS A 52 4.97 -34.21 -8.48
C CYS A 52 3.96 -35.37 -8.38
N ALA A 53 2.76 -35.11 -7.83
CA ALA A 53 1.71 -36.12 -7.74
C ALA A 53 1.27 -36.63 -9.12
N TYR A 54 1.08 -35.73 -10.09
CA TYR A 54 0.75 -36.10 -11.47
C TYR A 54 1.88 -36.84 -12.17
N THR A 55 3.14 -36.48 -11.91
CA THR A 55 4.30 -37.21 -12.45
C THR A 55 4.32 -38.66 -11.96
N ILE A 56 4.02 -38.88 -10.67
CA ILE A 56 3.94 -40.23 -10.08
C ILE A 56 2.77 -41.00 -10.71
N LEU A 57 1.58 -40.40 -10.77
CA LEU A 57 0.38 -41.03 -11.31
C LEU A 57 0.52 -41.34 -12.81
N PHE A 58 1.12 -40.43 -13.57
CA PHE A 58 1.49 -40.63 -14.97
C PHE A 58 2.35 -41.88 -15.12
N LYS A 59 3.41 -42.02 -14.31
CA LYS A 59 4.31 -43.19 -14.40
C LYS A 59 3.57 -44.50 -14.13
N LEU A 60 2.66 -44.51 -13.15
CA LEU A 60 1.85 -45.69 -12.82
C LEU A 60 0.89 -46.06 -13.95
N LEU A 61 0.20 -45.08 -14.54
CA LEU A 61 -0.73 -45.31 -15.64
C LEU A 61 -0.01 -45.72 -16.93
N MET A 62 1.14 -45.12 -17.25
CA MET A 62 1.92 -45.52 -18.41
C MET A 62 2.48 -46.94 -18.27
N ALA A 63 2.93 -47.32 -17.07
CA ALA A 63 3.35 -48.68 -16.79
C ALA A 63 2.18 -49.68 -16.93
N TYR A 64 0.96 -49.29 -16.54
CA TYR A 64 -0.25 -50.09 -16.75
C TYR A 64 -0.60 -50.27 -18.24
N GLU A 65 -0.36 -49.25 -19.07
CA GLU A 65 -0.48 -49.34 -20.53
C GLU A 65 0.70 -50.06 -21.21
N GLY A 66 1.66 -50.59 -20.44
CA GLY A 66 2.84 -51.28 -20.96
C GLY A 66 3.92 -50.36 -21.54
N GLN A 67 3.82 -49.05 -21.31
CA GLN A 67 4.80 -48.06 -21.77
C GLN A 67 5.78 -47.67 -20.66
N GLN A 68 7.08 -47.80 -20.95
CA GLN A 68 8.15 -47.41 -20.03
C GLN A 68 8.60 -45.98 -20.34
N HIS A 69 8.37 -45.06 -19.40
CA HIS A 69 8.77 -43.66 -19.50
C HIS A 69 9.65 -43.25 -18.32
N SER A 70 10.57 -42.32 -18.58
CA SER A 70 11.44 -41.78 -17.54
C SER A 70 10.67 -40.84 -16.58
N TRP A 71 11.20 -40.60 -15.38
CA TRP A 71 10.64 -39.62 -14.45
C TRP A 71 10.58 -38.20 -15.06
N VAL A 72 11.59 -37.86 -15.87
CA VAL A 72 11.67 -36.58 -16.57
C VAL A 72 10.56 -36.47 -17.62
N SER A 73 10.25 -37.56 -18.33
CA SER A 73 9.16 -37.62 -19.29
C SER A 73 7.80 -37.37 -18.62
N GLY A 74 7.59 -37.91 -17.41
CA GLY A 74 6.36 -37.65 -16.64
C GLY A 74 6.24 -36.21 -16.15
N PHE A 75 7.35 -35.61 -15.69
CA PHE A 75 7.37 -34.20 -15.31
C PHE A 75 7.10 -33.29 -16.52
N TYR A 76 7.74 -33.58 -17.66
CA TYR A 76 7.53 -32.89 -18.92
C TYR A 76 6.07 -33.00 -19.39
N TRP A 77 5.48 -34.20 -19.34
CA TRP A 77 4.08 -34.40 -19.72
C TRP A 77 3.11 -33.64 -18.80
N ALA A 78 3.33 -33.69 -17.49
CA ALA A 78 2.50 -32.97 -16.52
C ALA A 78 2.58 -31.46 -16.73
N MET A 79 3.78 -30.90 -16.91
CA MET A 79 3.99 -29.47 -17.17
C MET A 79 3.36 -29.03 -18.49
N SER A 80 3.57 -29.76 -19.58
CA SER A 80 3.02 -29.42 -20.90
C SER A 80 1.49 -29.53 -20.95
N THR A 81 0.91 -30.51 -20.25
CA THR A 81 -0.55 -30.67 -20.15
C THR A 81 -1.17 -29.59 -19.28
N MET A 82 -0.62 -29.34 -18.08
CA MET A 82 -1.15 -28.31 -17.17
C MET A 82 -1.07 -26.90 -17.77
N SER A 83 0.01 -26.60 -18.50
CA SER A 83 0.19 -25.32 -19.21
C SER A 83 -0.63 -25.18 -20.48
N THR A 84 -1.47 -26.18 -20.82
CA THR A 84 -2.28 -26.23 -22.04
C THR A 84 -1.48 -26.21 -23.34
N LEU A 85 -0.15 -26.43 -23.29
CA LEU A 85 0.68 -26.58 -24.48
C LEU A 85 0.34 -27.87 -25.24
N GLY A 86 0.29 -28.99 -24.51
CA GLY A 86 -0.16 -30.28 -25.03
C GLY A 86 0.50 -30.70 -26.35
N TYR A 87 1.82 -30.86 -26.37
CA TYR A 87 2.58 -31.22 -27.59
C TYR A 87 2.07 -32.48 -28.31
N GLY A 88 1.41 -33.39 -27.59
CA GLY A 88 0.81 -34.60 -28.16
C GLY A 88 1.83 -35.67 -28.57
N ASP A 89 3.09 -35.50 -28.18
CA ASP A 89 4.18 -36.46 -28.37
C ASP A 89 4.09 -37.66 -27.40
N ILE A 90 3.52 -37.43 -26.22
CA ILE A 90 3.25 -38.46 -25.21
C ILE A 90 1.75 -38.44 -24.89
N THR A 91 1.06 -39.54 -25.20
CA THR A 91 -0.41 -39.65 -25.03
C THR A 91 -0.80 -40.99 -24.45
N PHE A 92 -1.85 -40.98 -23.62
CA PHE A 92 -2.50 -42.19 -23.15
C PHE A 92 -3.41 -42.79 -24.22
N THR A 93 -3.41 -44.12 -24.29
CA THR A 93 -4.24 -44.89 -25.22
C THR A 93 -5.51 -45.41 -24.57
N SER A 94 -5.50 -45.64 -23.25
CA SER A 94 -6.67 -46.10 -22.50
C SER A 94 -7.63 -44.95 -22.16
N ASP A 95 -8.92 -45.29 -22.02
CA ASP A 95 -9.92 -44.32 -21.58
C ASP A 95 -9.64 -43.78 -20.16
N LEU A 96 -9.04 -44.62 -19.30
CA LEU A 96 -8.61 -44.20 -17.96
C LEU A 96 -7.52 -43.13 -18.02
N GLY A 97 -6.50 -43.33 -18.86
CA GLY A 97 -5.43 -42.36 -19.05
C GLY A 97 -5.90 -41.06 -19.72
N ARG A 98 -6.90 -41.15 -20.61
CA ARG A 98 -7.58 -39.98 -21.19
C ARG A 98 -8.36 -39.19 -20.15
N LEU A 99 -9.14 -39.86 -19.29
CA LEU A 99 -9.83 -39.20 -18.17
C LEU A 99 -8.85 -38.51 -17.22
N PHE A 100 -7.73 -39.17 -16.90
CA PHE A 100 -6.66 -38.56 -16.12
C PHE A 100 -6.08 -37.31 -16.81
N SER A 101 -5.84 -37.37 -18.13
CA SER A 101 -5.36 -36.22 -18.90
C SER A 101 -6.32 -35.03 -18.84
N ILE A 102 -7.63 -35.29 -18.93
CA ILE A 102 -8.66 -34.26 -18.79
C ILE A 102 -8.60 -33.61 -17.40
N LEU A 103 -8.45 -34.42 -16.34
CA LEU A 103 -8.33 -33.90 -14.97
C LEU A 103 -7.08 -33.02 -14.78
N VAL A 104 -5.94 -33.43 -15.34
CA VAL A 104 -4.68 -32.67 -15.29
C VAL A 104 -4.80 -31.36 -16.08
N LEU A 105 -5.46 -31.39 -17.24
CA LEU A 105 -5.70 -30.20 -18.06
C LEU A 105 -6.60 -29.20 -17.32
N LEU A 106 -7.72 -29.66 -16.74
CA LEU A 106 -8.66 -28.81 -16.02
C LEU A 106 -8.04 -28.19 -14.77
N SER A 107 -7.26 -28.96 -14.00
CA SER A 107 -6.55 -28.41 -12.84
C SER A 107 -5.48 -27.39 -13.26
N GLY A 108 -4.72 -27.68 -14.32
CA GLY A 108 -3.79 -26.73 -14.92
C GLY A 108 -4.45 -25.41 -15.32
N MET A 109 -5.60 -25.48 -15.97
CA MET A 109 -6.39 -24.31 -16.36
C MET A 109 -6.81 -23.47 -15.15
N ILE A 110 -7.34 -24.09 -14.09
CA ILE A 110 -7.75 -23.37 -12.88
C ILE A 110 -6.54 -22.70 -12.21
N PHE A 111 -5.43 -23.40 -12.08
CA PHE A 111 -4.25 -22.87 -11.39
C PHE A 111 -3.54 -21.78 -12.21
N LEU A 112 -3.29 -22.01 -13.49
CA LEU A 112 -2.48 -21.10 -14.31
C LEU A 112 -3.30 -19.97 -14.94
N LEU A 113 -4.52 -20.23 -15.42
CA LEU A 113 -5.31 -19.22 -16.12
C LEU A 113 -6.23 -18.42 -15.17
N VAL A 114 -6.60 -18.96 -14.01
CA VAL A 114 -7.49 -18.26 -13.06
C VAL A 114 -6.74 -17.81 -11.82
N MET A 115 -6.14 -18.74 -11.06
CA MET A 115 -5.52 -18.41 -9.78
C MET A 115 -4.26 -17.55 -9.94
N LEU A 116 -3.35 -17.90 -10.84
CA LEU A 116 -2.10 -17.16 -11.04
C LEU A 116 -2.31 -15.66 -11.37
N PRO A 117 -3.12 -15.27 -12.38
CA PRO A 117 -3.34 -13.85 -12.65
C PRO A 117 -4.10 -13.15 -11.52
N PHE A 118 -5.05 -13.82 -10.86
CA PHE A 118 -5.75 -13.26 -9.70
C PHE A 118 -4.77 -12.94 -8.56
N THR A 119 -3.92 -13.91 -8.19
CA THR A 119 -2.87 -13.73 -7.18
C THR A 119 -1.87 -12.65 -7.60
N PHE A 120 -1.53 -12.54 -8.89
CA PHE A 120 -0.65 -11.49 -9.39
C PHE A 120 -1.27 -10.10 -9.26
N ILE A 121 -2.55 -9.94 -9.58
CA ILE A 121 -3.29 -8.68 -9.43
C ILE A 121 -3.30 -8.26 -7.94
N GLU A 122 -3.69 -9.15 -7.04
CA GLU A 122 -3.74 -8.85 -5.60
C GLU A 122 -2.35 -8.47 -5.03
N LEU A 123 -1.28 -9.14 -5.49
CA LEU A 123 0.08 -8.90 -4.97
C LEU A 123 0.79 -7.69 -5.55
N PHE A 124 0.57 -7.38 -6.82
CA PHE A 124 1.37 -6.39 -7.54
C PHE A 124 0.56 -5.19 -8.03
N TYR A 125 -0.71 -5.38 -8.39
CA TYR A 125 -1.53 -4.29 -8.90
C TYR A 125 -2.05 -3.40 -7.77
N GLU A 126 -2.66 -3.97 -6.73
CA GLU A 126 -3.17 -3.19 -5.59
C GLU A 126 -2.09 -2.32 -4.94
N PRO A 127 -0.92 -2.84 -4.53
CA PRO A 127 0.12 -2.00 -3.93
C PRO A 127 0.68 -0.95 -4.90
N TRP A 128 0.71 -1.24 -6.20
CA TRP A 128 1.21 -0.30 -7.21
C TRP A 128 0.24 0.86 -7.45
N VAL A 129 -1.07 0.58 -7.47
CA VAL A 129 -2.10 1.62 -7.59
C VAL A 129 -2.13 2.48 -6.33
N GLU A 130 -2.14 1.88 -5.14
CA GLU A 130 -2.17 2.61 -3.86
C GLU A 130 -0.91 3.45 -3.63
N SER A 131 0.28 2.91 -3.96
CA SER A 131 1.55 3.64 -3.83
C SER A 131 1.61 4.84 -4.77
N ARG A 132 0.99 4.75 -5.95
CA ARG A 132 0.97 5.84 -6.94
C ARG A 132 -0.07 6.91 -6.59
N ALA A 133 -1.21 6.53 -6.04
CA ALA A 133 -2.19 7.44 -5.44
C ALA A 133 -1.54 8.25 -4.30
N ALA A 134 -0.93 7.56 -3.32
CA ALA A 134 -0.31 8.19 -2.16
C ALA A 134 0.88 9.11 -2.47
N SER A 135 1.56 8.92 -3.62
CA SER A 135 2.71 9.71 -4.05
C SER A 135 2.34 10.98 -4.83
N ARG A 136 1.14 11.07 -5.41
CA ARG A 136 0.67 12.26 -6.16
C ARG A 136 -0.03 13.27 -5.27
N VAL A 137 -0.47 12.86 -4.09
CA VAL A 137 -1.26 13.70 -3.20
C VAL A 137 -0.38 14.74 -2.50
N PRO A 138 -0.74 16.04 -2.55
CA PRO A 138 0.00 17.08 -1.86
C PRO A 138 0.04 16.82 -0.36
N ARG A 139 1.23 16.86 0.25
CA ARG A 139 1.40 16.79 1.72
C ARG A 139 1.85 18.11 2.32
N ASN A 140 2.32 19.03 1.49
CA ASN A 140 2.89 20.31 1.90
C ASN A 140 2.22 21.45 1.13
N VAL A 141 2.00 22.56 1.80
CA VAL A 141 1.62 23.80 1.12
C VAL A 141 2.85 24.50 0.52
N PRO A 142 2.68 25.41 -0.46
CA PRO A 142 3.78 26.20 -1.01
C PRO A 142 4.60 26.94 0.05
N VAL A 143 5.91 27.08 -0.21
CA VAL A 143 6.90 27.64 0.75
C VAL A 143 6.66 29.12 1.05
N ASP A 144 6.01 29.82 0.14
CA ASP A 144 5.66 31.23 0.19
C ASP A 144 4.29 31.49 0.83
N MET A 145 3.51 30.45 1.14
CA MET A 145 2.16 30.58 1.69
C MET A 145 2.16 31.16 3.09
N GLN A 146 1.42 32.26 3.27
CA GLN A 146 1.23 33.00 4.51
C GLN A 146 -0.15 33.64 4.52
N GLY A 147 -0.62 34.03 5.70
CA GLY A 147 -1.88 34.76 5.82
C GLY A 147 -3.10 33.90 5.51
N HIS A 148 -2.93 32.57 5.48
CA HIS A 148 -3.93 31.63 4.98
C HIS A 148 -4.85 31.08 6.05
N VAL A 149 -5.97 30.53 5.61
CA VAL A 149 -6.93 29.81 6.45
C VAL A 149 -6.72 28.31 6.31
N ILE A 150 -6.66 27.60 7.43
CA ILE A 150 -6.60 26.14 7.48
C ILE A 150 -7.98 25.61 7.83
N LEU A 151 -8.51 24.70 7.01
CA LEU A 151 -9.78 24.01 7.24
C LEU A 151 -9.48 22.52 7.48
N THR A 152 -10.06 21.91 8.52
CA THR A 152 -9.81 20.48 8.85
C THR A 152 -10.91 19.53 8.34
N LEU A 153 -11.91 20.08 7.65
CA LEU A 153 -13.03 19.34 7.08
C LEU A 153 -13.48 20.02 5.77
N TYR A 154 -13.94 19.22 4.82
CA TYR A 154 -14.66 19.69 3.64
C TYR A 154 -16.13 19.25 3.74
N ASP A 155 -16.99 20.19 4.11
CA ASP A 155 -18.44 20.01 4.19
C ASP A 155 -19.13 21.18 3.44
N PRO A 156 -20.48 21.23 3.36
CA PRO A 156 -21.18 22.33 2.70
C PRO A 156 -20.84 23.72 3.28
N VAL A 157 -20.51 23.79 4.58
CA VAL A 157 -20.14 25.05 5.26
C VAL A 157 -18.74 25.48 4.82
N ALA A 158 -17.78 24.55 4.82
CA ALA A 158 -16.43 24.76 4.35
C ALA A 158 -16.41 25.11 2.87
N SER A 159 -17.23 24.47 2.04
CA SER A 159 -17.37 24.81 0.61
C SER A 159 -17.84 26.26 0.43
N ALA A 160 -18.91 26.66 1.14
CA ALA A 160 -19.39 28.04 1.07
C ALA A 160 -18.36 29.06 1.59
N LEU A 161 -17.56 28.68 2.59
CA LEU A 161 -16.45 29.50 3.08
C LEU A 161 -15.32 29.60 2.05
N ILE A 162 -14.94 28.49 1.41
CA ILE A 162 -13.94 28.44 0.34
C ILE A 162 -14.34 29.33 -0.83
N ASP A 163 -15.60 29.32 -1.24
CA ASP A 163 -16.10 30.18 -2.32
C ASP A 163 -15.90 31.66 -1.98
N LYS A 164 -16.21 32.05 -0.73
CA LYS A 164 -15.96 33.42 -0.24
C LYS A 164 -14.47 33.75 -0.17
N LEU A 165 -13.64 32.86 0.38
CA LEU A 165 -12.19 33.06 0.48
C LEU A 165 -11.57 33.24 -0.91
N THR A 166 -12.00 32.43 -1.88
CA THR A 166 -11.58 32.52 -3.28
C THR A 166 -12.01 33.84 -3.91
N HIS A 167 -13.26 34.26 -3.69
CA HIS A 167 -13.77 35.55 -4.19
C HIS A 167 -12.97 36.75 -3.67
N TYR A 168 -12.56 36.75 -2.40
CA TYR A 168 -11.75 37.80 -1.79
C TYR A 168 -10.24 37.58 -1.92
N ASN A 169 -9.81 36.57 -2.67
CA ASN A 169 -8.41 36.20 -2.90
C ASN A 169 -7.60 35.93 -1.60
N TYR A 170 -8.26 35.36 -0.59
CA TYR A 170 -7.59 34.86 0.62
C TYR A 170 -7.08 33.44 0.40
N PRO A 171 -5.80 33.16 0.62
CA PRO A 171 -5.27 31.81 0.48
C PRO A 171 -5.87 30.87 1.54
N TYR A 172 -6.15 29.63 1.16
CA TYR A 172 -6.68 28.62 2.07
C TYR A 172 -6.09 27.25 1.78
N VAL A 173 -6.13 26.36 2.75
CA VAL A 173 -5.78 24.94 2.59
C VAL A 173 -6.75 24.08 3.40
N VAL A 174 -7.20 22.97 2.82
CA VAL A 174 -7.96 21.94 3.52
C VAL A 174 -7.02 20.80 3.92
N ILE A 175 -7.12 20.29 5.14
CA ILE A 175 -6.38 19.11 5.62
C ILE A 175 -7.38 17.96 5.78
N LEU A 176 -7.14 16.85 5.09
CA LEU A 176 -7.97 15.64 5.22
C LEU A 176 -7.10 14.39 5.42
N PRO A 177 -7.49 13.46 6.31
CA PRO A 177 -6.80 12.18 6.47
C PRO A 177 -7.20 11.17 5.37
N GLU A 178 -8.39 11.26 4.79
CA GLU A 178 -8.87 10.30 3.79
C GLU A 178 -8.29 10.60 2.39
N LEU A 179 -7.38 9.74 1.91
CA LEU A 179 -6.67 9.91 0.63
C LEU A 179 -7.62 10.08 -0.57
N GLU A 180 -8.68 9.28 -0.65
CA GLU A 180 -9.67 9.31 -1.73
C GLU A 180 -10.37 10.68 -1.82
N GLU A 181 -10.69 11.28 -0.67
CA GLU A 181 -11.32 12.59 -0.66
C GLU A 181 -10.34 13.69 -1.07
N VAL A 182 -9.08 13.59 -0.66
CA VAL A 182 -8.02 14.52 -1.09
C VAL A 182 -7.89 14.52 -2.61
N GLU A 183 -7.79 13.35 -3.24
CA GLU A 183 -7.68 13.23 -4.70
C GLU A 183 -8.88 13.88 -5.41
N ARG A 184 -10.09 13.58 -4.95
CA ARG A 184 -11.33 14.17 -5.49
C ARG A 184 -11.33 15.70 -5.42
N LEU A 185 -10.82 16.28 -4.33
CA LEU A 185 -10.77 17.73 -4.16
C LEU A 185 -9.67 18.39 -4.99
N VAL A 186 -8.52 17.72 -5.16
CA VAL A 186 -7.46 18.16 -6.07
C VAL A 186 -7.98 18.26 -7.50
N GLU A 187 -8.74 17.27 -7.98
CA GLU A 187 -9.34 17.28 -9.31
C GLU A 187 -10.32 18.44 -9.52
N LYS A 188 -11.01 18.87 -8.46
CA LYS A 188 -11.89 20.05 -8.46
C LYS A 188 -11.13 21.38 -8.38
N GLY A 189 -9.80 21.35 -8.31
CA GLY A 189 -8.96 22.55 -8.17
C GLY A 189 -8.95 23.14 -6.76
N ILE A 190 -9.45 22.40 -5.76
CA ILE A 190 -9.45 22.85 -4.36
C ILE A 190 -8.09 22.56 -3.75
N ARG A 191 -7.51 23.54 -3.06
CA ARG A 191 -6.22 23.35 -2.38
C ARG A 191 -6.40 22.50 -1.12
N VAL A 192 -5.87 21.28 -1.17
CA VAL A 192 -5.96 20.29 -0.09
C VAL A 192 -4.60 19.63 0.12
N ILE A 193 -4.30 19.25 1.37
CA ILE A 193 -3.18 18.40 1.73
C ILE A 193 -3.67 17.17 2.49
N HIS A 194 -2.96 16.05 2.30
CA HIS A 194 -3.20 14.83 3.05
C HIS A 194 -2.38 14.80 4.33
N GLY A 195 -3.05 14.56 5.46
CA GLY A 195 -2.38 14.34 6.74
C GLY A 195 -3.35 14.08 7.89
N GLU A 196 -2.83 13.42 8.91
CA GLU A 196 -3.58 13.12 10.13
C GLU A 196 -3.77 14.38 10.97
N LEU A 197 -4.97 14.58 11.52
CA LEU A 197 -5.31 15.77 12.29
C LEU A 197 -4.74 15.80 13.71
N ASN A 198 -4.24 14.67 14.21
CA ASN A 198 -3.59 14.57 15.51
C ASN A 198 -2.05 14.65 15.41
N ASP A 199 -1.49 14.61 14.21
CA ASP A 199 -0.05 14.67 13.97
C ASP A 199 0.43 16.13 13.86
N PRO A 200 1.34 16.60 14.73
CA PRO A 200 1.91 17.94 14.63
C PRO A 200 2.59 18.23 13.29
N GLU A 201 3.21 17.24 12.65
CA GLU A 201 3.91 17.44 11.38
C GLU A 201 2.96 17.81 10.25
N THR A 202 1.71 17.33 10.26
CA THR A 202 0.67 17.73 9.32
C THR A 202 0.46 19.26 9.33
N TYR A 203 0.40 19.87 10.52
CA TYR A 203 0.21 21.31 10.65
C TYR A 203 1.48 22.12 10.37
N ARG A 204 2.66 21.55 10.60
CA ARG A 204 3.93 22.14 10.14
C ARG A 204 4.00 22.18 8.62
N ASN A 205 3.62 21.09 7.96
CA ASN A 205 3.53 21.00 6.51
C ASN A 205 2.45 21.93 5.94
N ALA A 206 1.39 22.21 6.72
CA ALA A 206 0.38 23.22 6.44
C ALA A 206 0.80 24.66 6.78
N ARG A 207 1.99 24.86 7.36
CA ARG A 207 2.53 26.16 7.80
C ARG A 207 1.64 26.90 8.79
N VAL A 208 1.13 26.19 9.80
CA VAL A 208 0.20 26.75 10.80
C VAL A 208 0.72 27.98 11.54
N GLU A 209 2.04 28.12 11.72
CA GLU A 209 2.69 29.29 12.33
C GLU A 209 2.48 30.61 11.56
N ARG A 210 2.14 30.51 10.27
CA ARG A 210 1.87 31.65 9.37
C ARG A 210 0.40 31.76 8.95
N ALA A 211 -0.44 30.86 9.46
CA ALA A 211 -1.88 30.90 9.23
C ALA A 211 -2.53 31.99 10.10
N VAL A 212 -3.62 32.57 9.61
CA VAL A 212 -4.41 33.56 10.38
C VAL A 212 -5.47 32.85 11.22
N LEU A 213 -6.02 31.76 10.66
CA LEU A 213 -7.17 31.06 11.20
C LEU A 213 -7.03 29.56 10.94
N VAL A 214 -7.32 28.76 11.96
CA VAL A 214 -7.63 27.33 11.85
C VAL A 214 -9.10 27.15 12.18
N ALA A 215 -9.90 26.64 11.24
CA ALA A 215 -11.31 26.33 11.47
C ALA A 215 -11.52 24.81 11.46
N THR A 216 -12.16 24.31 12.52
CA THR A 216 -12.45 22.88 12.70
C THR A 216 -13.93 22.65 13.00
N THR A 217 -14.64 22.02 12.07
CA THR A 217 -16.09 21.78 12.14
C THR A 217 -16.43 20.29 12.33
N ARG A 218 -15.56 19.54 13.02
CA ARG A 218 -15.66 18.09 13.23
C ARG A 218 -16.36 17.78 14.57
N PRO A 219 -16.57 16.50 14.95
CA PRO A 219 -17.03 16.17 16.30
C PRO A 219 -16.11 16.72 17.39
N ASP A 220 -16.67 17.02 18.56
CA ASP A 220 -16.02 17.79 19.62
C ASP A 220 -14.69 17.19 20.10
N VAL A 221 -14.58 15.86 20.16
CA VAL A 221 -13.34 15.14 20.49
C VAL A 221 -12.23 15.45 19.48
N VAL A 222 -12.56 15.47 18.18
CA VAL A 222 -11.60 15.75 17.11
C VAL A 222 -11.21 17.22 17.12
N ASN A 223 -12.17 18.13 17.31
CA ASN A 223 -11.90 19.57 17.43
C ASN A 223 -10.96 19.88 18.61
N THR A 224 -11.15 19.17 19.73
CA THR A 224 -10.29 19.29 20.90
C THR A 224 -8.87 18.81 20.58
N SER A 225 -8.74 17.65 19.92
CA SER A 225 -7.44 17.12 19.47
C SER A 225 -6.73 18.10 18.52
N VAL A 226 -7.42 18.61 17.50
CA VAL A 226 -6.89 19.62 16.56
C VAL A 226 -6.38 20.84 17.32
N THR A 227 -7.17 21.35 18.26
CA THR A 227 -6.83 22.55 19.03
C THR A 227 -5.57 22.33 19.85
N PHE A 228 -5.46 21.20 20.55
CA PHE A 228 -4.26 20.84 21.30
C PHE A 228 -3.03 20.65 20.39
N THR A 229 -3.18 19.97 19.26
CA THR A 229 -2.07 19.76 18.32
C THR A 229 -1.56 21.09 17.78
N VAL A 230 -2.46 22.01 17.41
CA VAL A 230 -2.07 23.35 16.92
C VAL A 230 -1.42 24.18 18.02
N ARG A 231 -2.00 24.23 19.22
CA ARG A 231 -1.44 24.98 20.37
C ARG A 231 -0.12 24.42 20.86
N GLY A 232 0.10 23.11 20.74
CA GLY A 232 1.41 22.48 20.98
C GLY A 232 2.50 22.94 20.01
N ILE A 233 2.14 23.51 18.85
CA ILE A 233 3.08 24.06 17.86
C ILE A 233 3.18 25.59 17.99
N THR A 234 2.04 26.28 18.09
CA THR A 234 1.99 27.74 18.04
C THR A 234 0.73 28.36 18.67
N ASP A 235 0.92 29.50 19.33
CA ASP A 235 -0.17 30.30 19.91
C ASP A 235 -0.70 31.40 18.96
N LYS A 236 -0.16 31.50 17.75
CA LYS A 236 -0.43 32.63 16.83
C LYS A 236 -1.80 32.60 16.15
N PRO A 237 -2.20 31.51 15.45
CA PRO A 237 -3.44 31.54 14.69
C PRO A 237 -4.63 31.58 15.65
N ARG A 238 -5.69 32.24 15.21
CA ARG A 238 -7.00 32.07 15.85
C ARG A 238 -7.50 30.66 15.53
N ILE A 239 -8.12 30.02 16.50
CA ILE A 239 -8.75 28.71 16.30
C ILE A 239 -10.24 28.92 16.48
N ILE A 240 -11.04 28.46 15.51
CA ILE A 240 -12.51 28.45 15.59
C ILE A 240 -12.95 26.99 15.51
N ALA A 241 -13.75 26.56 16.47
CA ALA A 241 -14.25 25.19 16.54
C ALA A 241 -15.77 25.18 16.70
N THR A 242 -16.45 24.21 16.09
CA THR A 242 -17.85 23.96 16.42
C THR A 242 -17.94 23.13 17.70
N ALA A 243 -18.86 23.48 18.59
CA ALA A 243 -19.27 22.65 19.72
C ALA A 243 -20.66 22.10 19.44
N ARG A 244 -20.83 20.78 19.47
CA ARG A 244 -22.15 20.12 19.35
C ARG A 244 -22.83 19.98 20.71
N GLU A 245 -22.04 19.79 21.76
CA GLU A 245 -22.52 19.73 23.14
C GLU A 245 -22.14 21.03 23.88
N ASP A 246 -23.06 21.54 24.70
CA ASP A 246 -22.82 22.75 25.49
C ASP A 246 -21.63 22.59 26.44
N ALA A 247 -21.43 21.39 27.00
CA ALA A 247 -20.29 21.07 27.86
C ALA A 247 -18.94 21.17 27.12
N SER A 248 -18.91 20.89 25.82
CA SER A 248 -17.69 20.97 25.01
C SER A 248 -17.21 22.39 24.79
N HIS A 249 -18.09 23.39 24.93
CA HIS A 249 -17.72 24.79 24.72
C HIS A 249 -16.65 25.26 25.71
N GLU A 250 -16.79 24.90 26.99
CA GLU A 250 -15.76 25.23 28.01
C GLU A 250 -14.47 24.46 27.78
N ILE A 251 -14.55 23.18 27.40
CA ILE A 251 -13.39 22.33 27.13
C ILE A 251 -12.58 22.86 25.95
N LEU A 252 -13.23 23.22 24.85
CA LEU A 252 -12.58 23.79 23.66
C LEU A 252 -11.93 25.14 23.96
N LYS A 253 -12.58 25.97 24.78
CA LYS A 253 -12.01 27.25 25.23
C LYS A 253 -10.77 27.04 26.09
N LEU A 254 -10.78 26.07 27.01
CA LEU A 254 -9.62 25.68 27.82
C LEU A 254 -8.48 25.12 26.96
N ALA A 255 -8.80 24.37 25.90
CA ALA A 255 -7.81 23.85 24.96
C ALA A 255 -7.11 24.97 24.13
N GLY A 256 -7.63 26.20 24.15
CA GLY A 256 -7.05 27.35 23.44
C GLY A 256 -7.83 27.78 22.20
N CYS A 257 -9.08 27.34 22.06
CA CYS A 257 -9.99 27.82 21.02
C CYS A 257 -10.38 29.28 21.29
N SER A 258 -10.34 30.10 20.24
CA SER A 258 -10.65 31.52 20.36
C SER A 258 -12.15 31.81 20.30
N ARG A 259 -12.91 30.97 19.58
CA ARG A 259 -14.36 31.10 19.42
C ARG A 259 -15.01 29.80 18.99
#